data_AF-A0A418Y047-F1
#
_entry.id   AF-A0A418Y047-F1
#
_cell.length_a   1.000
_cell.length_b   1.000
_cell.length_c   1.000
_cell.angle_alpha   90.00
_cell.angle_beta   90.00
_cell.angle_gamma   90.00
#
_symmetry.space_group_name_H-M   'P 1'
#
loop_
_entity.id
_entity.type
_entity.pdbx_description
1 polymer ?
#
loop_
_entity_poly.entity_id
_entity_poly.type
_entity_poly.pdbx_seq_one_letter_code
_entity_poly.pdbx_strand_id
1 'polypeptide(L)'
;MSSVALERVALKSLMMLPRPVLSRLAAGMETRARDHLDPHVRFLLALSAAKPALNSVPVAQARQLYRDMIALLDVPERPMPVVVDHQVPVATDTAVLVRRYRPENAPRLAPAILFFHGGGFTVGGVDEYDRVCRYIAERTNAVVLSVDYPLAPEHPSPAGADQSLAVWRWLLDNTAALGLDSTRLAVMGDSAGGNLAAVVCQQAALAGVPVPALQVLVYPTTDGALAHPSIQNLGQGFGLDLPLLTWFRSHFIQDDALVEDYRVSPLRNPDLVGQPPAVLVTATDPLRDEGLAYGEKLREAGVSVSSLDFPRLVHGFFTMGGVIPAAKAALDAICDATANHF
;
A
#
# COMPACT_ATOMS: atom_id res chain seq x y z
N MET A 1 5.41 -28.59 -10.76
CA MET A 1 5.00 -27.46 -9.89
C MET A 1 6.25 -26.94 -9.22
N SER A 2 6.48 -25.62 -9.22
CA SER A 2 7.59 -25.02 -8.44
C SER A 2 7.35 -25.21 -6.93
N SER A 3 8.40 -25.14 -6.12
CA SER A 3 8.30 -25.21 -4.65
C SER A 3 7.27 -24.22 -4.09
N VAL A 4 7.27 -22.99 -4.61
CA VAL A 4 6.34 -21.92 -4.22
C VAL A 4 4.89 -22.25 -4.57
N ALA A 5 4.63 -22.88 -5.72
CA ALA A 5 3.27 -23.29 -6.10
C ALA A 5 2.71 -24.37 -5.15
N LEU A 6 3.55 -25.31 -4.73
CA LEU A 6 3.15 -26.35 -3.77
C LEU A 6 2.89 -25.74 -2.38
N GLU A 7 3.77 -24.87 -1.90
CA GLU A 7 3.59 -24.15 -0.62
C GLU A 7 2.30 -23.34 -0.62
N ARG A 8 1.98 -22.69 -1.74
CA ARG A 8 0.72 -21.95 -1.92
C ARG A 8 -0.52 -22.82 -1.85
N VAL A 9 -0.49 -23.98 -2.50
CA VAL A 9 -1.61 -24.94 -2.40
C VAL A 9 -1.77 -25.41 -0.95
N ALA A 10 -0.66 -25.79 -0.30
CA ALA A 10 -0.69 -26.24 1.09
C ALA A 10 -1.24 -25.18 2.04
N LEU A 11 -0.78 -23.92 1.94
CA LEU A 11 -1.28 -22.82 2.75
C LEU A 11 -2.77 -22.60 2.50
N LYS A 12 -3.20 -22.55 1.23
CA LYS A 12 -4.62 -22.38 0.89
C LYS A 12 -5.49 -23.49 1.48
N SER A 13 -5.05 -24.75 1.41
CA SER A 13 -5.77 -25.87 2.01
C SER A 13 -5.89 -25.73 3.52
N LEU A 14 -4.83 -25.30 4.22
CA LEU A 14 -4.89 -25.03 5.66
C LEU A 14 -5.85 -23.86 5.98
N MET A 15 -5.85 -22.81 5.16
CA MET A 15 -6.72 -21.65 5.33
C MET A 15 -8.20 -21.94 5.00
N MET A 16 -8.53 -23.11 4.47
CA MET A 16 -9.91 -23.57 4.29
C MET A 16 -10.48 -24.29 5.53
N LEU A 17 -9.65 -24.53 6.57
CA LEU A 17 -10.12 -25.17 7.79
C LEU A 17 -11.20 -24.32 8.49
N PRO A 18 -12.17 -24.94 9.19
CA PRO A 18 -13.21 -24.19 9.90
C PRO A 18 -12.61 -23.19 10.89
N ARG A 19 -13.23 -22.00 10.99
CA ARG A 19 -12.78 -20.91 11.90
C ARG A 19 -12.45 -21.38 13.32
N PRO A 20 -13.26 -22.24 14.01
CA PRO A 20 -12.90 -22.72 15.35
C PRO A 20 -11.64 -23.58 15.39
N VAL A 21 -11.33 -24.30 14.31
CA VAL A 21 -10.11 -25.10 14.18
C VAL A 21 -8.90 -24.19 14.02
N LEU A 22 -8.98 -23.20 13.12
CA LEU A 22 -7.93 -22.19 12.94
C LEU A 22 -7.62 -21.44 14.25
N SER A 23 -8.65 -21.02 15.00
CA SER A 23 -8.47 -20.38 16.30
C SER A 23 -7.73 -21.26 17.30
N ARG A 24 -8.06 -22.56 17.38
CA ARG A 24 -7.38 -23.51 18.27
C ARG A 24 -5.93 -23.75 17.88
N LEU A 25 -5.67 -23.91 16.58
CA LEU A 25 -4.30 -24.08 16.06
C LEU A 25 -3.45 -22.85 16.35
N ALA A 26 -3.99 -21.65 16.07
CA ALA A 26 -3.32 -20.39 16.38
C ALA A 26 -3.02 -20.28 17.88
N ALA A 27 -4.03 -20.47 18.75
CA ALA A 27 -3.86 -20.36 20.20
C ALA A 27 -2.77 -21.30 20.77
N GLY A 28 -2.55 -22.47 20.16
CA GLY A 28 -1.47 -23.39 20.57
C GLY A 28 -0.07 -22.95 20.20
N MET A 29 0.06 -21.97 19.28
CA MET A 29 1.34 -21.45 18.77
C MET A 29 1.60 -20.00 19.17
N GLU A 30 0.54 -19.25 19.46
CA GLU A 30 0.62 -17.83 19.80
C GLU A 30 1.31 -17.61 21.14
N THR A 31 2.27 -16.68 21.16
CA THR A 31 2.91 -16.22 22.39
C THR A 31 2.19 -15.02 23.01
N ARG A 32 1.13 -14.52 22.37
CA ARG A 32 0.36 -13.31 22.74
C ARG A 32 -1.11 -13.43 22.36
N ALA A 33 -1.98 -13.01 23.28
CA ALA A 33 -3.43 -13.00 23.09
C ALA A 33 -3.85 -11.95 22.05
N ARG A 34 -4.51 -12.42 20.98
CA ARG A 34 -4.96 -11.60 19.84
C ARG A 34 -6.37 -12.00 19.40
N ASP A 35 -7.24 -12.29 20.37
CA ASP A 35 -8.55 -12.92 20.12
C ASP A 35 -9.54 -12.09 19.31
N HIS A 36 -9.32 -10.77 19.24
CA HIS A 36 -10.14 -9.86 18.42
C HIS A 36 -9.87 -10.01 16.91
N LEU A 37 -8.69 -10.52 16.51
CA LEU A 37 -8.33 -10.70 15.10
C LEU A 37 -9.13 -11.83 14.43
N ASP A 38 -9.21 -11.78 13.10
CA ASP A 38 -9.78 -12.89 12.33
C ASP A 38 -8.94 -14.18 12.53
N PRO A 39 -9.56 -15.36 12.71
CA PRO A 39 -8.84 -16.62 12.90
C PRO A 39 -7.80 -16.95 11.81
N HIS A 40 -8.04 -16.55 10.55
CA HIS A 40 -7.06 -16.76 9.48
C HIS A 40 -5.83 -15.87 9.67
N VAL A 41 -6.04 -14.62 10.09
CA VAL A 41 -4.95 -13.68 10.41
C VAL A 41 -4.12 -14.22 11.57
N ARG A 42 -4.79 -14.65 12.65
CA ARG A 42 -4.13 -15.26 13.82
C ARG A 42 -3.28 -16.45 13.44
N PHE A 43 -3.85 -17.37 12.66
CA PHE A 43 -3.14 -18.56 12.22
C PHE A 43 -1.98 -18.23 11.29
N LEU A 44 -2.14 -17.27 10.36
CA LEU A 44 -1.06 -16.81 9.50
C LEU A 44 0.09 -16.19 10.31
N LEU A 45 -0.21 -15.31 11.28
CA LEU A 45 0.80 -14.72 12.15
C LEU A 45 1.56 -15.77 12.97
N ALA A 46 0.86 -16.80 13.46
CA ALA A 46 1.48 -17.91 14.17
C ALA A 46 2.43 -18.73 13.28
N LEU A 47 2.05 -19.01 12.02
CA LEU A 47 2.92 -19.69 11.05
C LEU A 47 4.15 -18.85 10.69
N SER A 48 3.95 -17.53 10.50
CA SER A 48 5.02 -16.61 10.11
C SER A 48 6.09 -16.40 11.19
N ALA A 49 5.75 -16.63 12.47
CA ALA A 49 6.71 -16.48 13.58
C ALA A 49 7.92 -17.43 13.49
N ALA A 50 7.82 -18.51 12.72
CA ALA A 50 8.91 -19.46 12.48
C ALA A 50 9.80 -19.09 11.27
N LYS A 51 9.42 -18.09 10.48
CA LYS A 51 10.17 -17.64 9.30
C LYS A 51 11.14 -16.50 9.66
N PRO A 52 12.27 -16.34 8.95
CA PRO A 52 13.14 -15.18 9.13
C PRO A 52 12.38 -13.87 8.89
N ALA A 53 12.58 -12.90 9.77
CA ALA A 53 12.01 -11.56 9.60
C ALA A 53 12.81 -10.77 8.54
N LEU A 54 12.16 -9.85 7.83
CA LEU A 54 12.80 -9.05 6.77
C LEU A 54 14.02 -8.28 7.28
N ASN A 55 13.94 -7.74 8.50
CA ASN A 55 15.01 -6.98 9.15
C ASN A 55 16.12 -7.88 9.75
N SER A 56 16.04 -9.20 9.59
CA SER A 56 17.07 -10.14 10.07
C SER A 56 18.06 -10.58 8.97
N VAL A 57 17.87 -10.10 7.74
CA VAL A 57 18.67 -10.47 6.56
C VAL A 57 19.12 -9.23 5.78
N PRO A 58 20.12 -9.32 4.89
CA PRO A 58 20.48 -8.22 4.00
C PRO A 58 19.31 -7.78 3.11
N VAL A 59 19.27 -6.50 2.71
CA VAL A 59 18.16 -5.90 1.94
C VAL A 59 17.81 -6.70 0.68
N ALA A 60 18.80 -7.16 -0.09
CA ALA A 60 18.55 -7.97 -1.28
C ALA A 60 17.79 -9.27 -0.97
N GLN A 61 18.11 -9.93 0.14
CA GLN A 61 17.40 -11.12 0.59
C GLN A 61 16.03 -10.77 1.17
N ALA A 62 15.89 -9.65 1.88
CA ALA A 62 14.61 -9.16 2.37
C ALA A 62 13.63 -8.89 1.21
N ARG A 63 14.10 -8.30 0.10
CA ARG A 63 13.31 -8.10 -1.13
C ARG A 63 12.80 -9.43 -1.69
N GLN A 64 13.66 -10.45 -1.76
CA GLN A 64 13.24 -11.78 -2.21
C GLN A 64 12.23 -12.43 -1.26
N LEU A 65 12.44 -12.37 0.06
CA LEU A 65 11.51 -12.89 1.05
C LEU A 65 10.13 -12.21 0.95
N TYR A 66 10.11 -10.90 0.75
CA TYR A 66 8.88 -10.13 0.57
C TYR A 66 8.13 -10.54 -0.71
N ARG A 67 8.86 -10.71 -1.82
CA ARG A 67 8.32 -11.25 -3.09
C ARG A 67 7.66 -12.60 -2.90
N ASP A 68 8.36 -13.53 -2.26
CA ASP A 68 7.87 -14.89 -2.02
C ASP A 68 6.64 -14.89 -1.09
N MET A 69 6.64 -14.02 -0.07
CA MET A 69 5.50 -13.83 0.82
C MET A 69 4.25 -13.33 0.08
N ILE A 70 4.36 -12.26 -0.72
CA ILE A 70 3.22 -11.76 -1.51
C ILE A 70 2.76 -12.81 -2.51
N ALA A 71 3.70 -13.45 -3.22
CA ALA A 71 3.38 -14.50 -4.18
C ALA A 71 2.60 -15.67 -3.55
N LEU A 72 2.77 -15.91 -2.25
CA LEU A 72 2.04 -16.91 -1.48
C LEU A 72 0.62 -16.45 -1.10
N LEU A 73 0.48 -15.23 -0.58
CA LEU A 73 -0.74 -14.73 0.07
C LEU A 73 -1.73 -14.03 -0.88
N ASP A 74 -1.22 -13.45 -1.96
CA ASP A 74 -1.98 -12.53 -2.79
C ASP A 74 -3.10 -13.23 -3.58
N VAL A 75 -4.03 -12.43 -4.09
CA VAL A 75 -5.14 -12.87 -4.93
C VAL A 75 -4.65 -13.72 -6.13
N PRO A 76 -5.50 -14.59 -6.68
CA PRO A 76 -5.19 -15.27 -7.95
C PRO A 76 -4.93 -14.25 -9.06
N GLU A 77 -4.03 -14.61 -9.97
CA GLU A 77 -3.81 -13.81 -11.18
C GLU A 77 -5.10 -13.73 -11.99
N ARG A 78 -5.33 -12.55 -12.58
CA ARG A 78 -6.49 -12.27 -13.42
C ARG A 78 -6.02 -11.92 -14.84
N PRO A 79 -6.62 -12.51 -15.89
CA PRO A 79 -6.36 -12.06 -17.25
C PRO A 79 -6.64 -10.56 -17.39
N MET A 80 -5.75 -9.85 -18.07
CA MET A 80 -5.87 -8.42 -18.31
C MET A 80 -5.59 -8.18 -19.78
N PRO A 81 -6.52 -7.60 -20.56
CA PRO A 81 -6.36 -7.48 -22.01
C PRO A 81 -5.20 -6.55 -22.39
N VAL A 82 -4.84 -5.60 -21.53
CA VAL A 82 -3.72 -4.70 -21.74
C VAL A 82 -2.89 -4.60 -20.47
N VAL A 83 -1.62 -4.99 -20.60
CA VAL A 83 -0.56 -4.76 -19.61
C VAL A 83 0.64 -4.21 -20.37
N VAL A 84 0.98 -2.95 -20.11
CA VAL A 84 2.04 -2.24 -20.85
C VAL A 84 2.95 -1.51 -19.89
N ASP A 85 4.24 -1.71 -20.07
CA ASP A 85 5.29 -1.04 -19.32
C ASP A 85 5.68 0.27 -20.02
N HIS A 86 5.65 1.36 -19.27
CA HIS A 86 6.09 2.68 -19.71
C HIS A 86 7.37 3.05 -18.96
N GLN A 87 8.38 3.54 -19.68
CA GLN A 87 9.55 4.19 -19.08
C GLN A 87 9.26 5.68 -19.01
N VAL A 88 8.94 6.17 -17.81
CA VAL A 88 8.54 7.56 -17.58
C VAL A 88 9.79 8.37 -17.23
N PRO A 89 10.21 9.34 -18.05
CA PRO A 89 11.36 10.19 -17.73
C PRO A 89 11.01 11.10 -16.55
N VAL A 90 11.79 11.01 -15.47
CA VAL A 90 11.61 11.80 -14.25
C VAL A 90 12.75 12.77 -13.99
N ALA A 91 13.90 12.59 -14.66
CA ALA A 91 15.03 13.52 -14.74
C ALA A 91 15.80 13.28 -16.05
N THR A 92 16.83 14.10 -16.33
CA THR A 92 17.63 14.06 -17.58
C THR A 92 18.10 12.66 -17.97
N ASP A 93 18.53 11.85 -17.00
CA ASP A 93 19.07 10.49 -17.21
C ASP A 93 18.40 9.44 -16.31
N THR A 94 17.19 9.74 -15.80
CA THR A 94 16.46 8.86 -14.89
C THR A 94 15.05 8.63 -15.39
N ALA A 95 14.65 7.36 -15.48
CA ALA A 95 13.30 6.95 -15.78
C ALA A 95 12.76 6.01 -14.70
N VAL A 96 11.45 6.07 -14.48
CA VAL A 96 10.69 5.18 -13.59
C VAL A 96 9.82 4.28 -14.44
N LEU A 97 9.84 2.98 -14.14
CA LEU A 97 8.91 2.04 -14.75
C LEU A 97 7.49 2.28 -14.21
N VAL A 98 6.53 2.41 -15.11
CA VAL A 98 5.10 2.46 -14.79
C VAL A 98 4.37 1.38 -15.58
N ARG A 99 3.85 0.37 -14.88
CA ARG A 99 3.07 -0.71 -15.51
C ARG A 99 1.59 -0.34 -15.51
N ARG A 100 1.03 -0.22 -16.72
CA ARG A 100 -0.37 0.14 -16.96
C ARG A 100 -1.21 -1.12 -17.18
N TYR A 101 -2.30 -1.23 -16.42
CA TYR A 101 -3.32 -2.26 -16.53
C TYR A 101 -4.62 -1.61 -16.99
N ARG A 102 -5.18 -2.07 -18.12
CA ARG A 102 -6.51 -1.61 -18.57
C ARG A 102 -7.47 -2.80 -18.63
N PRO A 103 -8.55 -2.79 -17.83
CA PRO A 103 -9.54 -3.87 -17.79
C PRO A 103 -10.43 -3.85 -19.04
N GLU A 104 -11.03 -4.99 -19.35
CA GLU A 104 -11.88 -5.17 -20.53
C GLU A 104 -13.04 -4.17 -20.60
N ASN A 105 -13.67 -3.91 -19.44
CA ASN A 105 -14.83 -3.03 -19.33
C ASN A 105 -14.47 -1.56 -19.08
N ALA A 106 -13.20 -1.15 -19.16
CA ALA A 106 -12.83 0.26 -19.01
C ALA A 106 -13.38 1.11 -20.17
N PRO A 107 -14.10 2.22 -19.89
CA PRO A 107 -14.64 3.08 -20.93
C PRO A 107 -13.53 3.76 -21.72
N ARG A 108 -13.80 4.18 -22.97
CA ARG A 108 -12.78 4.76 -23.88
C ARG A 108 -11.95 5.88 -23.22
N LEU A 109 -12.61 6.79 -22.52
CA LEU A 109 -11.98 7.74 -21.58
C LEU A 109 -12.19 7.20 -20.17
N ALA A 110 -11.19 6.47 -19.67
CA ALA A 110 -11.29 5.74 -18.42
C ALA A 110 -10.91 6.60 -17.22
N PRO A 111 -11.56 6.43 -16.06
CA PRO A 111 -10.95 6.85 -14.81
C PRO A 111 -9.62 6.10 -14.62
N ALA A 112 -8.68 6.69 -13.89
CA ALA A 112 -7.38 6.09 -13.65
C ALA A 112 -6.95 6.18 -12.20
N ILE A 113 -6.14 5.21 -11.77
CA ILE A 113 -5.53 5.14 -10.44
C ILE A 113 -4.02 5.05 -10.64
N LEU A 114 -3.29 6.06 -10.20
CA LEU A 114 -1.84 5.98 -10.05
C LEU A 114 -1.54 5.28 -8.72
N PHE A 115 -1.00 4.07 -8.80
CA PHE A 115 -0.81 3.17 -7.67
C PHE A 115 0.64 3.14 -7.21
N PHE A 116 0.86 3.29 -5.90
CA PHE A 116 2.15 3.16 -5.24
C PHE A 116 2.12 1.96 -4.28
N HIS A 117 3.05 1.04 -4.47
CA HIS A 117 3.14 -0.16 -3.63
C HIS A 117 3.70 0.16 -2.23
N GLY A 118 3.32 -0.63 -1.22
CA GLY A 118 3.92 -0.63 0.10
C GLY A 118 5.28 -1.32 0.16
N GLY A 119 5.80 -1.52 1.39
CA GLY A 119 7.10 -2.17 1.62
C GLY A 119 8.16 -1.27 2.27
N GLY A 120 7.73 -0.29 3.07
CA GLY A 120 8.63 0.54 3.88
C GLY A 120 9.71 1.26 3.07
N PHE A 121 9.37 1.64 1.83
CA PHE A 121 10.28 2.28 0.87
C PHE A 121 11.54 1.46 0.52
N THR A 122 11.61 0.18 0.92
CA THR A 122 12.83 -0.65 0.87
C THR A 122 12.61 -1.97 0.12
N VAL A 123 11.39 -2.52 0.18
CA VAL A 123 10.96 -3.74 -0.51
C VAL A 123 9.67 -3.49 -1.31
N GLY A 124 9.26 -4.48 -2.09
CA GLY A 124 8.12 -4.36 -3.00
C GLY A 124 8.56 -3.94 -4.40
N GLY A 125 7.58 -3.80 -5.27
CA GLY A 125 7.80 -3.48 -6.68
C GLY A 125 6.55 -3.74 -7.50
N VAL A 126 6.60 -3.32 -8.76
CA VAL A 126 5.52 -3.53 -9.74
C VAL A 126 5.20 -5.02 -9.94
N ASP A 127 6.18 -5.91 -9.86
CA ASP A 127 5.98 -7.34 -10.04
C ASP A 127 5.25 -7.99 -8.87
N GLU A 128 5.61 -7.62 -7.64
CA GLU A 128 4.97 -8.11 -6.43
C GLU A 128 3.50 -7.71 -6.38
N TYR A 129 3.18 -6.49 -6.79
CA TYR A 129 1.84 -5.94 -6.74
C TYR A 129 1.01 -6.17 -8.03
N ASP A 130 1.54 -6.90 -9.01
CA ASP A 130 0.88 -7.12 -10.31
C ASP A 130 -0.55 -7.68 -10.16
N ARG A 131 -0.74 -8.69 -9.31
CA ARG A 131 -2.06 -9.35 -9.18
C ARG A 131 -3.07 -8.47 -8.47
N VAL A 132 -2.67 -7.76 -7.42
CA VAL A 132 -3.57 -6.81 -6.74
C VAL A 132 -3.89 -5.61 -7.65
N CYS A 133 -2.95 -5.10 -8.44
CA CYS A 133 -3.24 -4.04 -9.42
C CYS A 133 -4.23 -4.49 -10.50
N ARG A 134 -4.09 -5.73 -11.02
CA ARG A 134 -5.08 -6.31 -11.94
C ARG A 134 -6.46 -6.43 -11.29
N TYR A 135 -6.48 -6.86 -10.03
CA TYR A 135 -7.70 -7.00 -9.26
C TYR A 135 -8.43 -5.65 -9.11
N ILE A 136 -7.69 -4.61 -8.70
CA ILE A 136 -8.22 -3.25 -8.55
C ILE A 136 -8.75 -2.75 -9.90
N ALA A 137 -7.97 -2.90 -10.98
CA ALA A 137 -8.36 -2.46 -12.31
C ALA A 137 -9.69 -3.11 -12.74
N GLU A 138 -9.80 -4.44 -12.64
CA GLU A 138 -11.04 -5.14 -13.01
C GLU A 138 -12.22 -4.74 -12.11
N ARG A 139 -12.01 -4.62 -10.79
CA ARG A 139 -13.10 -4.33 -9.86
C ARG A 139 -13.64 -2.90 -9.98
N THR A 140 -12.76 -1.95 -10.28
CA THR A 140 -13.10 -0.52 -10.41
C THR A 140 -13.47 -0.12 -11.83
N ASN A 141 -13.21 -0.97 -12.83
CA ASN A 141 -13.23 -0.62 -14.26
C ASN A 141 -12.37 0.62 -14.61
N ALA A 142 -11.35 0.91 -13.78
CA ALA A 142 -10.40 1.99 -14.00
C ALA A 142 -9.08 1.45 -14.55
N VAL A 143 -8.33 2.32 -15.23
CA VAL A 143 -6.94 2.03 -15.61
C VAL A 143 -6.06 2.17 -14.37
N VAL A 144 -5.29 1.14 -14.02
CA VAL A 144 -4.30 1.22 -12.94
C VAL A 144 -2.92 1.43 -13.53
N LEU A 145 -2.17 2.39 -13.01
CA LEU A 145 -0.77 2.66 -13.36
C LEU A 145 0.08 2.42 -12.12
N SER A 146 0.73 1.26 -12.02
CA SER A 146 1.58 0.92 -10.88
C SER A 146 2.98 1.49 -11.09
N VAL A 147 3.47 2.26 -10.12
CA VAL A 147 4.76 2.97 -10.17
C VAL A 147 5.83 2.16 -9.46
N ASP A 148 6.94 1.88 -10.15
CA ASP A 148 8.13 1.22 -9.63
C ASP A 148 9.13 2.27 -9.11
N TYR A 149 8.73 2.99 -8.06
CA TYR A 149 9.50 4.10 -7.52
C TYR A 149 10.82 3.61 -6.89
N PRO A 150 11.87 4.45 -6.83
CA PRO A 150 13.18 4.03 -6.36
C PRO A 150 13.16 3.70 -4.85
N LEU A 151 13.91 2.66 -4.47
CA LEU A 151 13.91 2.14 -3.11
C LEU A 151 15.16 2.54 -2.31
N ALA A 152 14.96 2.72 -1.02
CA ALA A 152 16.02 2.77 -0.02
C ALA A 152 16.65 1.37 0.18
N PRO A 153 17.91 1.30 0.65
CA PRO A 153 18.82 2.41 0.98
C PRO A 153 19.53 3.04 -0.23
N GLU A 154 19.40 2.49 -1.44
CA GLU A 154 20.07 3.00 -2.63
C GLU A 154 19.60 4.43 -2.99
N HIS A 155 18.31 4.69 -2.77
CA HIS A 155 17.66 5.97 -3.00
C HIS A 155 16.78 6.35 -1.79
N PRO A 156 17.37 6.87 -0.71
CA PRO A 156 16.62 7.28 0.47
C PRO A 156 15.72 8.48 0.18
N SER A 157 14.94 8.90 1.19
CA SER A 157 14.13 10.12 1.10
C SER A 157 14.97 11.34 0.70
N PRO A 158 14.46 12.25 -0.16
CA PRO A 158 13.11 12.30 -0.72
C PRO A 158 12.97 11.72 -2.14
N ALA A 159 13.90 10.87 -2.59
CA ALA A 159 13.97 10.43 -4.00
C ALA A 159 12.65 9.81 -4.51
N GLY A 160 12.03 8.92 -3.73
CA GLY A 160 10.76 8.29 -4.11
C GLY A 160 9.60 9.29 -4.23
N ALA A 161 9.55 10.30 -3.36
CA ALA A 161 8.52 11.35 -3.40
C ALA A 161 8.70 12.26 -4.62
N ASP A 162 9.91 12.72 -4.88
CA ASP A 162 10.21 13.62 -6.00
C ASP A 162 9.91 12.93 -7.34
N GLN A 163 10.29 11.66 -7.49
CA GLN A 163 10.00 10.89 -8.70
C GLN A 163 8.52 10.53 -8.85
N SER A 164 7.80 10.26 -7.75
CA SER A 164 6.34 10.04 -7.79
C SER A 164 5.58 11.28 -8.28
N LEU A 165 5.99 12.49 -7.87
CA LEU A 165 5.43 13.74 -8.39
C LEU A 165 5.74 13.93 -9.89
N ALA A 166 6.95 13.58 -10.33
CA ALA A 166 7.30 13.63 -11.75
C ALA A 166 6.43 12.68 -12.58
N VAL A 167 6.17 11.47 -12.09
CA VAL A 167 5.23 10.52 -12.72
C VAL A 167 3.80 11.08 -12.76
N TRP A 168 3.35 11.77 -11.70
CA TRP A 168 2.05 12.45 -11.70
C TRP A 168 1.94 13.51 -12.80
N ARG A 169 2.97 14.35 -12.97
CA ARG A 169 3.02 15.35 -14.06
C ARG A 169 2.99 14.68 -15.43
N TRP A 170 3.78 13.63 -15.62
CA TRP A 170 3.75 12.85 -16.85
C TRP A 170 2.36 12.28 -17.14
N LEU A 171 1.66 11.77 -16.12
CA LEU A 171 0.31 11.24 -16.29
C LEU A 171 -0.65 12.32 -16.78
N LEU A 172 -0.61 13.53 -16.18
CA LEU A 172 -1.43 14.67 -16.59
C LEU A 172 -1.21 15.02 -18.07
N ASP A 173 0.06 15.07 -18.51
CA ASP A 173 0.44 15.40 -19.89
C ASP A 173 0.05 14.32 -20.91
N ASN A 174 -0.20 13.08 -20.46
CA ASN A 174 -0.40 11.91 -21.32
C ASN A 174 -1.81 11.30 -21.25
N THR A 175 -2.75 11.91 -20.52
CA THR A 175 -4.12 11.40 -20.35
C THR A 175 -4.79 11.00 -21.67
N ALA A 176 -4.75 11.87 -22.69
CA ALA A 176 -5.33 11.61 -24.00
C ALA A 176 -4.69 10.40 -24.72
N ALA A 177 -3.35 10.32 -24.72
CA ALA A 177 -2.61 9.22 -25.35
C ALA A 177 -2.86 7.88 -24.64
N LEU A 178 -3.12 7.93 -23.33
CA LEU A 178 -3.39 6.76 -22.51
C LEU A 178 -4.89 6.37 -22.48
N GLY A 179 -5.77 7.17 -23.07
CA GLY A 179 -7.22 6.95 -23.07
C GLY A 179 -7.85 7.16 -21.70
N LEU A 180 -7.40 8.19 -20.99
CA LEU A 180 -7.80 8.53 -19.62
C LEU A 180 -8.62 9.81 -19.60
N ASP A 181 -9.56 9.84 -18.67
CA ASP A 181 -10.30 11.04 -18.30
C ASP A 181 -9.47 11.86 -17.30
N SER A 182 -9.00 13.03 -17.73
CA SER A 182 -8.15 13.90 -16.92
C SER A 182 -8.85 14.45 -15.67
N THR A 183 -10.18 14.35 -15.58
CA THR A 183 -10.94 14.82 -14.40
C THR A 183 -11.18 13.71 -13.37
N ARG A 184 -10.85 12.46 -13.69
CA ARG A 184 -11.10 11.28 -12.85
C ARG A 184 -9.83 10.47 -12.61
N LEU A 185 -8.79 11.18 -12.16
CA LEU A 185 -7.49 10.62 -11.83
C LEU A 185 -7.35 10.52 -10.31
N ALA A 186 -7.22 9.32 -9.77
CA ALA A 186 -6.96 9.08 -8.36
C ALA A 186 -5.50 8.68 -8.11
N VAL A 187 -5.04 8.87 -6.88
CA VAL A 187 -3.84 8.22 -6.35
C VAL A 187 -4.25 7.19 -5.30
N MET A 188 -3.55 6.06 -5.25
CA MET A 188 -3.79 5.00 -4.28
C MET A 188 -2.48 4.38 -3.85
N GLY A 189 -2.37 4.00 -2.58
CA GLY A 189 -1.27 3.16 -2.15
C GLY A 189 -1.46 2.61 -0.76
N ASP A 190 -0.68 1.60 -0.42
CA ASP A 190 -0.72 0.97 0.90
C ASP A 190 0.58 1.20 1.69
N SER A 191 0.49 1.42 2.99
CA SER A 191 1.66 1.63 3.87
C SER A 191 2.53 2.80 3.37
N ALA A 192 3.80 2.54 3.02
CA ALA A 192 4.71 3.46 2.34
C ALA A 192 4.15 3.99 1.00
N GLY A 193 3.39 3.20 0.25
CA GLY A 193 2.69 3.69 -0.94
C GLY A 193 1.55 4.65 -0.61
N GLY A 194 0.89 4.43 0.53
CA GLY A 194 -0.12 5.36 1.06
C GLY A 194 0.49 6.71 1.45
N ASN A 195 1.73 6.70 1.95
CA ASN A 195 2.53 7.91 2.14
C ASN A 195 2.74 8.65 0.81
N LEU A 196 3.26 7.96 -0.22
CA LEU A 196 3.52 8.57 -1.53
C LEU A 196 2.23 9.11 -2.18
N ALA A 197 1.10 8.44 -2.02
CA ALA A 197 -0.19 8.93 -2.47
C ALA A 197 -0.56 10.28 -1.81
N ALA A 198 -0.45 10.37 -0.48
CA ALA A 198 -0.68 11.63 0.24
C ALA A 198 0.32 12.72 -0.15
N VAL A 199 1.61 12.37 -0.26
CA VAL A 199 2.68 13.30 -0.64
C VAL A 199 2.47 13.85 -2.04
N VAL A 200 2.08 13.03 -3.02
CA VAL A 200 1.80 13.50 -4.39
C VAL A 200 0.68 14.54 -4.39
N CYS A 201 -0.40 14.35 -3.61
CA CYS A 201 -1.46 15.35 -3.49
C CYS A 201 -0.93 16.68 -2.93
N GLN A 202 -0.17 16.64 -1.85
CA GLN A 202 0.39 17.83 -1.22
C GLN A 202 1.40 18.54 -2.14
N GLN A 203 2.31 17.81 -2.76
CA GLN A 203 3.33 18.37 -3.65
C GLN A 203 2.72 18.88 -4.97
N ALA A 204 1.66 18.25 -5.48
CA ALA A 204 0.93 18.77 -6.63
C ALA A 204 0.32 20.15 -6.34
N ALA A 205 -0.32 20.31 -5.18
CA ALA A 205 -0.88 21.59 -4.74
C ALA A 205 0.22 22.66 -4.60
N LEU A 206 1.33 22.34 -3.92
CA LEU A 206 2.48 23.25 -3.75
C LEU A 206 3.12 23.65 -5.09
N ALA A 207 3.15 22.74 -6.06
CA ALA A 207 3.69 23.00 -7.39
C ALA A 207 2.72 23.72 -8.34
N GLY A 208 1.47 23.98 -7.93
CA GLY A 208 0.46 24.62 -8.76
C GLY A 208 0.02 23.78 -9.96
N VAL A 209 0.14 22.44 -9.89
CA VAL A 209 -0.40 21.52 -10.89
C VAL A 209 -1.71 20.91 -10.39
N PRO A 210 -2.60 20.42 -11.28
CA PRO A 210 -3.83 19.76 -10.85
C PRO A 210 -3.57 18.65 -9.82
N VAL A 211 -4.28 18.72 -8.70
CA VAL A 211 -4.29 17.66 -7.68
C VAL A 211 -5.11 16.47 -8.17
N PRO A 212 -4.86 15.24 -7.65
CA PRO A 212 -5.73 14.10 -7.92
C PRO A 212 -7.19 14.38 -7.55
N ALA A 213 -8.15 13.72 -8.20
CA ALA A 213 -9.56 13.80 -7.85
C ALA A 213 -9.91 13.04 -6.55
N LEU A 214 -9.06 12.08 -6.16
CA LEU A 214 -9.23 11.23 -4.98
C LEU A 214 -7.86 10.75 -4.49
N GLN A 215 -7.67 10.68 -3.17
CA GLN A 215 -6.56 9.97 -2.53
C GLN A 215 -7.05 8.76 -1.73
N VAL A 216 -6.60 7.55 -2.08
CA VAL A 216 -6.95 6.32 -1.38
C VAL A 216 -5.75 5.86 -0.56
N LEU A 217 -5.86 6.02 0.75
CA LEU A 217 -4.77 5.90 1.70
C LEU A 217 -4.97 4.61 2.51
N VAL A 218 -4.32 3.54 2.09
CA VAL A 218 -4.47 2.24 2.75
C VAL A 218 -3.45 2.12 3.89
N TYR A 219 -3.90 2.20 5.14
CA TYR A 219 -3.07 2.18 6.36
C TYR A 219 -1.75 2.99 6.24
N PRO A 220 -1.83 4.26 5.80
CA PRO A 220 -0.67 4.99 5.31
C PRO A 220 0.37 5.24 6.41
N THR A 221 1.65 5.24 6.03
CA THR A 221 2.68 5.91 6.86
C THR A 221 2.53 7.42 6.71
N THR A 222 2.42 8.17 7.80
CA THR A 222 2.22 9.64 7.74
C THR A 222 3.13 10.45 8.67
N ASP A 223 3.82 9.83 9.63
CA ASP A 223 4.82 10.47 10.48
C ASP A 223 6.06 9.59 10.69
N GLY A 224 7.22 10.09 10.26
CA GLY A 224 8.50 9.38 10.38
C GLY A 224 9.06 9.28 11.81
N ALA A 225 8.40 9.84 12.83
CA ALA A 225 8.90 9.86 14.20
C ALA A 225 8.75 8.54 14.97
N LEU A 226 7.83 7.64 14.56
CA LEU A 226 7.48 6.41 15.29
C LEU A 226 7.07 6.65 16.76
N ALA A 227 6.42 7.79 17.04
CA ALA A 227 6.10 8.25 18.39
C ALA A 227 4.64 8.00 18.83
N HIS A 228 3.78 7.58 17.92
CA HIS A 228 2.35 7.39 18.21
C HIS A 228 2.08 6.20 19.17
N PRO A 229 1.04 6.24 20.02
CA PRO A 229 0.76 5.17 20.99
C PRO A 229 0.59 3.78 20.37
N SER A 230 -0.06 3.68 19.21
CA SER A 230 -0.22 2.43 18.45
C SER A 230 1.12 1.79 18.08
N ILE A 231 2.20 2.54 17.87
CA ILE A 231 3.55 2.00 17.64
C ILE A 231 3.98 1.14 18.83
N GLN A 232 3.77 1.62 20.06
CA GLN A 232 4.14 0.88 21.27
C GLN A 232 3.16 -0.27 21.56
N ASN A 233 1.86 -0.04 21.38
CA ASN A 233 0.83 -1.00 21.74
C ASN A 233 0.70 -2.17 20.75
N LEU A 234 0.97 -1.90 19.46
CA LEU A 234 0.77 -2.84 18.35
C LEU A 234 2.06 -3.18 17.61
N GLY A 235 3.19 -2.54 17.92
CA GLY A 235 4.52 -2.84 17.35
C GLY A 235 5.17 -4.13 17.87
N GLN A 236 4.39 -5.09 18.39
CA GLN A 236 4.94 -6.38 18.80
C GLN A 236 3.92 -7.51 18.66
N GLY A 237 4.21 -8.45 17.75
CA GLY A 237 3.38 -9.61 17.49
C GLY A 237 2.18 -9.35 16.59
N PHE A 238 2.17 -8.26 15.80
CA PHE A 238 1.08 -8.00 14.84
C PHE A 238 1.56 -8.00 13.37
N GLY A 239 2.82 -8.39 13.14
CA GLY A 239 3.42 -8.56 11.81
C GLY A 239 4.37 -7.43 11.47
N LEU A 240 3.87 -6.18 11.51
CA LEU A 240 4.69 -4.98 11.39
C LEU A 240 5.23 -4.56 12.76
N ASP A 241 6.21 -5.29 13.28
CA ASP A 241 6.74 -5.03 14.61
C ASP A 241 7.72 -3.83 14.62
N LEU A 242 7.91 -3.19 15.78
CA LEU A 242 8.77 -2.02 15.97
C LEU A 242 10.21 -2.23 15.45
N PRO A 243 10.88 -3.39 15.65
CA PRO A 243 12.20 -3.61 15.05
C PRO A 243 12.20 -3.57 13.52
N LEU A 244 11.10 -3.98 12.87
CA LEU A 244 10.95 -3.92 11.42
C LEU A 244 10.68 -2.49 10.96
N LEU A 245 9.83 -1.73 11.68
CA LEU A 245 9.60 -0.31 11.43
C LEU A 245 10.89 0.51 11.55
N THR A 246 11.65 0.31 12.61
CA THR A 246 12.94 0.99 12.84
C THR A 246 13.94 0.65 11.72
N TRP A 247 13.95 -0.59 11.24
CA TRP A 247 14.81 -1.00 10.12
C TRP A 247 14.44 -0.28 8.82
N PHE A 248 13.16 -0.26 8.45
CA PHE A 248 12.69 0.52 7.28
C PHE A 248 13.02 2.00 7.41
N ARG A 249 12.72 2.60 8.57
CA ARG A 249 13.03 4.00 8.86
C ARG A 249 14.51 4.30 8.68
N SER A 250 15.40 3.43 9.16
CA SER A 250 16.85 3.64 9.08
C SER A 250 17.41 3.64 7.65
N HIS A 251 16.76 2.92 6.72
CA HIS A 251 17.12 2.97 5.30
C HIS A 251 16.56 4.22 4.64
N PHE A 252 15.32 4.58 4.96
CA PHE A 252 14.59 5.66 4.29
C PHE A 252 14.99 7.07 4.76
N ILE A 253 15.19 7.26 6.07
CA ILE A 253 15.48 8.54 6.71
C ILE A 253 16.94 8.55 7.15
N GLN A 254 17.81 9.22 6.38
CA GLN A 254 19.26 9.29 6.65
C GLN A 254 19.65 10.41 7.63
N ASP A 255 18.76 11.38 7.83
CA ASP A 255 18.90 12.48 8.79
C ASP A 255 17.57 12.64 9.53
N ASP A 256 17.59 12.62 10.86
CA ASP A 256 16.38 12.75 11.68
C ASP A 256 15.66 14.10 11.46
N ALA A 257 16.36 15.14 10.98
CA ALA A 257 15.72 16.41 10.61
C ALA A 257 14.73 16.24 9.44
N LEU A 258 14.90 15.23 8.58
CA LEU A 258 13.97 14.93 7.49
C LEU A 258 12.62 14.44 7.98
N VAL A 259 12.48 14.06 9.25
CA VAL A 259 11.16 13.77 9.83
C VAL A 259 10.23 14.97 9.69
N GLU A 260 10.72 16.21 9.72
CA GLU A 260 9.92 17.42 9.52
C GLU A 260 9.56 17.70 8.05
N ASP A 261 10.20 17.04 7.10
CA ASP A 261 9.92 17.21 5.68
C ASP A 261 8.57 16.57 5.32
N TYR A 262 7.68 17.31 4.68
CA TYR A 262 6.34 16.83 4.33
C TYR A 262 6.36 15.71 3.28
N ARG A 263 7.47 15.54 2.56
CA ARG A 263 7.71 14.41 1.65
C ARG A 263 8.05 13.11 2.38
N VAL A 264 8.37 13.20 3.68
CA VAL A 264 8.56 12.06 4.59
C VAL A 264 7.33 11.90 5.48
N SER A 265 6.93 12.99 6.14
CA SER A 265 5.86 13.02 7.13
C SER A 265 4.74 13.96 6.68
N PRO A 266 3.86 13.53 5.76
CA PRO A 266 2.76 14.37 5.27
C PRO A 266 1.81 14.84 6.39
N LEU A 267 1.78 14.17 7.56
CA LEU A 267 1.06 14.62 8.74
C LEU A 267 1.55 15.98 9.26
N ARG A 268 2.80 16.35 9.02
CA ARG A 268 3.42 17.56 9.57
C ARG A 268 3.14 18.82 8.76
N ASN A 269 2.63 18.70 7.54
CA ASN A 269 2.24 19.86 6.75
C ASN A 269 1.14 20.67 7.46
N PRO A 270 1.36 21.94 7.85
CA PRO A 270 0.40 22.72 8.63
C PRO A 270 -0.87 23.10 7.85
N ASP A 271 -0.85 23.03 6.52
CA ASP A 271 -1.97 23.44 5.67
C ASP A 271 -2.35 22.36 4.66
N LEU A 272 -3.54 21.79 4.84
CA LEU A 272 -4.12 20.78 3.96
C LEU A 272 -5.36 21.29 3.22
N VAL A 273 -5.60 22.61 3.21
CA VAL A 273 -6.76 23.18 2.49
C VAL A 273 -6.61 22.92 1.00
N GLY A 274 -7.70 22.48 0.37
CA GLY A 274 -7.73 22.19 -1.07
C GLY A 274 -7.13 20.83 -1.47
N GLN A 275 -6.73 20.00 -0.50
CA GLN A 275 -6.39 18.60 -0.77
C GLN A 275 -7.63 17.82 -1.24
N PRO A 276 -7.46 16.76 -2.05
CA PRO A 276 -8.61 16.05 -2.61
C PRO A 276 -9.32 15.18 -1.58
N PRO A 277 -10.60 14.82 -1.82
CA PRO A 277 -11.32 13.85 -1.01
C PRO A 277 -10.48 12.59 -0.77
N ALA A 278 -10.65 12.00 0.42
CA ALA A 278 -9.85 10.86 0.84
C ALA A 278 -10.71 9.64 1.20
N VAL A 279 -10.25 8.46 0.81
CA VAL A 279 -10.64 7.18 1.43
C VAL A 279 -9.49 6.77 2.35
N LEU A 280 -9.71 6.83 3.66
CA LEU A 280 -8.74 6.43 4.68
C LEU A 280 -9.06 5.03 5.18
N VAL A 281 -8.11 4.11 5.08
CA VAL A 281 -8.25 2.75 5.57
C VAL A 281 -7.37 2.52 6.78
N THR A 282 -7.93 1.91 7.82
CA THR A 282 -7.19 1.54 9.05
C THR A 282 -7.40 0.07 9.42
N ALA A 283 -6.48 -0.47 10.22
CA ALA A 283 -6.52 -1.85 10.72
C ALA A 283 -5.99 -1.91 12.17
N THR A 284 -5.84 -3.13 12.73
CA THR A 284 -5.05 -3.33 13.96
C THR A 284 -3.58 -3.28 13.59
N ASP A 285 -3.04 -2.06 13.64
CA ASP A 285 -1.80 -1.68 12.95
C ASP A 285 -1.01 -0.67 13.79
N PRO A 286 0.32 -0.82 13.94
CA PRO A 286 1.16 0.20 14.55
C PRO A 286 1.07 1.59 13.90
N LEU A 287 0.71 1.68 12.61
CA LEU A 287 0.53 2.95 11.89
C LEU A 287 -0.89 3.53 12.03
N ARG A 288 -1.75 2.90 12.84
CA ARG A 288 -3.17 3.28 12.95
C ARG A 288 -3.34 4.73 13.40
N ASP A 289 -2.68 5.14 14.48
CA ASP A 289 -2.95 6.45 15.06
C ASP A 289 -2.42 7.60 14.20
N GLU A 290 -1.30 7.41 13.49
CA GLU A 290 -0.78 8.42 12.56
C GLU A 290 -1.67 8.55 11.31
N GLY A 291 -2.21 7.43 10.81
CA GLY A 291 -3.22 7.44 9.75
C GLY A 291 -4.50 8.16 10.17
N LEU A 292 -5.01 7.87 11.38
CA LEU A 292 -6.18 8.56 11.95
C LEU A 292 -5.91 10.06 12.15
N ALA A 293 -4.75 10.43 12.69
CA ALA A 293 -4.36 11.82 12.88
C ALA A 293 -4.32 12.58 11.55
N TYR A 294 -3.82 11.94 10.48
CA TYR A 294 -3.83 12.54 9.14
C TYR A 294 -5.25 12.72 8.60
N GLY A 295 -6.11 11.71 8.80
CA GLY A 295 -7.53 11.80 8.45
C GLY A 295 -8.26 12.93 9.16
N GLU A 296 -8.04 13.13 10.46
CA GLU A 296 -8.61 14.25 11.20
C GLU A 296 -8.08 15.59 10.70
N LYS A 297 -6.78 15.70 10.44
CA LYS A 297 -6.18 16.93 9.90
C LYS A 297 -6.75 17.31 8.53
N LEU A 298 -7.02 16.33 7.67
CA LEU A 298 -7.74 16.54 6.40
C LEU A 298 -9.16 17.08 6.65
N ARG A 299 -9.90 16.50 7.60
CA ARG A 299 -11.26 16.97 7.95
C ARG A 299 -11.25 18.40 8.51
N GLU A 300 -10.29 18.72 9.37
CA GLU A 300 -10.10 20.07 9.92
C GLU A 300 -9.84 21.12 8.82
N ALA A 301 -9.14 20.71 7.75
CA ALA A 301 -8.92 21.53 6.56
C ALA A 301 -10.13 21.57 5.59
N GLY A 302 -11.26 20.97 5.95
CA GLY A 302 -12.49 20.95 5.15
C GLY A 302 -12.53 19.87 4.06
N VAL A 303 -11.60 18.91 4.06
CA VAL A 303 -11.55 17.81 3.09
C VAL A 303 -12.55 16.71 3.49
N SER A 304 -13.28 16.17 2.51
CA SER A 304 -14.15 15.01 2.72
C SER A 304 -13.32 13.74 2.92
N VAL A 305 -13.51 13.05 4.06
CA VAL A 305 -12.78 11.81 4.39
C VAL A 305 -13.75 10.67 4.70
N SER A 306 -13.77 9.67 3.83
CA SER A 306 -14.45 8.38 4.04
C SER A 306 -13.53 7.42 4.77
N SER A 307 -13.93 6.90 5.93
CA SER A 307 -13.11 5.96 6.71
C SER A 307 -13.61 4.52 6.59
N LEU A 308 -12.69 3.60 6.27
CA LEU A 308 -12.90 2.16 6.28
C LEU A 308 -12.00 1.53 7.35
N ASP A 309 -12.59 1.10 8.47
CA ASP A 309 -11.83 0.47 9.55
C ASP A 309 -12.01 -1.05 9.56
N PHE A 310 -10.89 -1.78 9.57
CA PHE A 310 -10.84 -3.24 9.61
C PHE A 310 -10.10 -3.75 10.86
N PRO A 311 -10.69 -3.61 12.07
CA PRO A 311 -10.02 -3.90 13.35
C PRO A 311 -9.74 -5.39 13.60
N ARG A 312 -10.12 -6.26 12.66
CA ARG A 312 -9.86 -7.70 12.72
C ARG A 312 -8.74 -8.14 11.79
N LEU A 313 -8.22 -7.22 10.99
CA LEU A 313 -7.09 -7.40 10.08
C LEU A 313 -5.86 -6.68 10.66
N VAL A 314 -4.69 -6.97 10.09
CA VAL A 314 -3.40 -6.38 10.47
C VAL A 314 -2.76 -5.68 9.28
N HIS A 315 -1.68 -4.94 9.53
CA HIS A 315 -0.89 -4.30 8.47
C HIS A 315 -0.53 -5.29 7.35
N GLY A 316 -0.60 -4.83 6.10
CA GLY A 316 -0.31 -5.64 4.92
C GLY A 316 -1.48 -6.52 4.45
N PHE A 317 -2.66 -6.47 5.08
CA PHE A 317 -3.80 -7.29 4.64
C PHE A 317 -4.19 -7.09 3.17
N PHE A 318 -3.83 -5.94 2.58
CA PHE A 318 -4.17 -5.56 1.20
C PHE A 318 -3.71 -6.60 0.17
N THR A 319 -2.60 -7.30 0.44
CA THR A 319 -2.05 -8.38 -0.42
C THR A 319 -2.27 -9.78 0.15
N MET A 320 -3.26 -9.96 1.03
CA MET A 320 -3.60 -11.26 1.65
C MET A 320 -4.93 -11.86 1.16
N GLY A 321 -5.58 -11.21 0.19
CA GLY A 321 -6.92 -11.59 -0.29
C GLY A 321 -6.99 -12.96 -0.98
N GLY A 322 -5.85 -13.60 -1.29
CA GLY A 322 -5.82 -14.95 -1.86
C GLY A 322 -5.99 -16.07 -0.84
N VAL A 323 -5.79 -15.77 0.46
CA VAL A 323 -5.83 -16.78 1.54
C VAL A 323 -6.66 -16.35 2.74
N ILE A 324 -6.94 -15.05 2.92
CA ILE A 324 -7.78 -14.53 4.00
C ILE A 324 -9.08 -13.94 3.41
N PRO A 325 -10.24 -14.60 3.60
CA PRO A 325 -11.52 -14.12 3.07
C PRO A 325 -11.89 -12.70 3.56
N ALA A 326 -11.58 -12.39 4.82
CA ALA A 326 -11.84 -11.05 5.39
C ALA A 326 -10.95 -9.96 4.74
N ALA A 327 -9.71 -10.29 4.38
CA ALA A 327 -8.83 -9.37 3.68
C ALA A 327 -9.30 -9.12 2.24
N LYS A 328 -9.78 -10.17 1.56
CA LYS A 328 -10.43 -10.02 0.25
C LYS A 328 -11.66 -9.11 0.32
N ALA A 329 -12.53 -9.32 1.32
CA ALA A 329 -13.71 -8.47 1.50
C ALA A 329 -13.34 -7.00 1.78
N ALA A 330 -12.24 -6.76 2.50
CA ALA A 330 -11.71 -5.42 2.71
C ALA A 330 -11.20 -4.80 1.40
N LEU A 331 -10.44 -5.56 0.59
CA LEU A 331 -10.01 -5.12 -0.75
C LEU A 331 -11.21 -4.80 -1.66
N ASP A 332 -12.26 -5.61 -1.62
CA ASP A 332 -13.52 -5.34 -2.34
C ASP A 332 -14.14 -4.02 -1.90
N ALA A 333 -14.25 -3.77 -0.59
CA ALA A 333 -14.80 -2.53 -0.05
C ALA A 333 -13.95 -1.28 -0.42
N ILE A 334 -12.63 -1.41 -0.46
CA ILE A 334 -11.72 -0.33 -0.89
C ILE A 334 -11.94 -0.02 -2.38
N CYS A 335 -12.04 -1.06 -3.23
CA CYS A 335 -12.31 -0.88 -4.64
C CYS A 335 -13.69 -0.26 -4.88
N ASP A 336 -14.73 -0.73 -4.18
CA ASP A 336 -16.08 -0.21 -4.31
C ASP A 336 -16.15 1.27 -3.85
N ALA A 337 -15.49 1.62 -2.75
CA ALA A 337 -15.36 3.01 -2.31
C ALA A 337 -14.63 3.88 -3.34
N THR A 338 -13.56 3.37 -3.94
CA THR A 338 -12.81 4.07 -5.00
C THR A 338 -13.67 4.29 -6.24
N ALA A 339 -14.38 3.26 -6.69
CA ALA A 339 -15.21 3.32 -7.89
C ALA A 339 -16.40 4.29 -7.76
N ASN A 340 -16.97 4.43 -6.55
CA ASN A 340 -18.07 5.36 -6.29
C ASN A 340 -17.67 6.85 -6.38
N HIS A 341 -16.37 7.15 -6.46
CA HIS A 341 -15.83 8.50 -6.64
C HIS A 341 -15.53 8.83 -8.13
N PHE A 342 -15.62 7.86 -9.04
CA PHE A 342 -15.47 8.03 -10.49
C PHE A 342 -16.81 8.22 -11.21
#